data_AF-A0AAW0UXY6-F1
#
_entry.id   AF-A0AAW0UXY6-F1
#
_cell.length_a   1.000
_cell.length_b   1.000
_cell.length_c   1.000
_cell.angle_alpha   90.00
_cell.angle_beta   90.00
_cell.angle_gamma   90.00
#
_symmetry.space_group_name_H-M   'P 1'
#
loop_
_entity.id
_entity.type
_entity.pdbx_description
1 polymer ?
#
loop_
_entity_poly.entity_id
_entity_poly.type
_entity_poly.pdbx_seq_one_letter_code
_entity_poly.pdbx_strand_id
1 'polypeptide(L)'
;MVPVSNPTTAAEQQYNRAHAQTRVIVEQTVGMLKSHFRCLHSSSGCLQYTPIMCVKITNACLLLHNRCMKCGVPIPDDLPPLPNEELPHVDANPAFHWRGQRIQGIVTRQELIQNFFSNEQRDDDDEEEQEEANVKSKRRRRRRRKRSLMNILIV
;
A
#
# COMPACT_ATOMS: atom_id res chain seq x y z
N MET A 1 -4.41 -1.74 -12.57
CA MET A 1 -4.91 -0.35 -12.50
C MET A 1 -3.74 0.60 -12.68
N VAL A 2 -3.96 1.80 -13.24
CA VAL A 2 -2.89 2.74 -13.62
C VAL A 2 -3.05 4.03 -12.82
N PRO A 3 -1.96 4.60 -12.24
CA PRO A 3 -2.03 5.89 -11.55
C PRO A 3 -2.57 7.01 -12.45
N VAL A 4 -3.11 8.06 -11.85
CA VAL A 4 -3.52 9.27 -12.56
C VAL A 4 -2.29 10.04 -13.00
N SER A 5 -2.13 10.26 -14.31
CA SER A 5 -1.10 11.13 -14.86
C SER A 5 -1.50 12.59 -14.61
N ASN A 6 -0.62 13.39 -14.01
CA ASN A 6 -0.85 14.79 -13.65
C ASN A 6 -2.11 15.00 -12.78
N PRO A 7 -2.14 14.46 -11.55
CA PRO A 7 -3.30 14.61 -10.65
C PRO A 7 -3.53 16.09 -10.31
N THR A 8 -4.74 16.57 -10.57
CA THR A 8 -5.12 17.99 -10.37
C THR A 8 -5.93 18.19 -9.10
N THR A 9 -6.73 17.20 -8.73
CA THR A 9 -7.59 17.25 -7.54
C THR A 9 -6.95 16.57 -6.34
N ALA A 10 -7.34 16.97 -5.12
CA ALA A 10 -6.88 16.33 -3.89
C ALA A 10 -7.22 14.83 -3.86
N ALA A 11 -8.42 14.47 -4.33
CA ALA A 11 -8.87 13.08 -4.45
C ALA A 11 -7.97 12.24 -5.38
N GLU A 12 -7.58 12.78 -6.54
CA GLU A 12 -6.63 12.10 -7.45
C GLU A 12 -5.25 11.92 -6.83
N GLN A 13 -4.77 12.91 -6.07
CA GLN A 13 -3.49 12.82 -5.36
C GLN A 13 -3.54 11.76 -4.25
N GLN A 14 -4.60 11.73 -3.46
CA GLN A 14 -4.80 10.75 -2.39
C GLN A 14 -4.93 9.33 -2.94
N TYR A 15 -5.70 9.16 -4.02
CA TYR A 15 -5.76 7.92 -4.77
C TYR A 15 -4.37 7.45 -5.22
N ASN A 16 -3.56 8.34 -5.81
CA ASN A 16 -2.21 7.98 -6.26
C ASN A 16 -1.30 7.57 -5.09
N ARG A 17 -1.39 8.25 -3.94
CA ARG A 17 -0.64 7.89 -2.72
C ARG A 17 -1.04 6.49 -2.23
N ALA A 18 -2.33 6.24 -2.05
CA ALA A 18 -2.85 4.94 -1.61
C ALA A 18 -2.51 3.83 -2.61
N HIS A 19 -2.60 4.12 -3.92
CA HIS A 19 -2.22 3.20 -4.98
C HIS A 19 -0.72 2.84 -4.90
N ALA A 20 0.15 3.83 -4.70
CA ALA A 20 1.59 3.60 -4.57
C ALA A 20 1.93 2.74 -3.33
N GLN A 21 1.34 3.06 -2.17
CA GLN A 21 1.54 2.28 -0.94
C GLN A 21 1.08 0.82 -1.13
N THR A 22 -0.07 0.62 -1.74
CA THR A 22 -0.59 -0.72 -2.06
C THR A 22 0.37 -1.48 -2.97
N ARG A 23 0.91 -0.83 -4.01
CA ARG A 23 1.88 -1.46 -4.91
C ARG A 23 3.14 -1.90 -4.20
N VAL A 24 3.68 -1.09 -3.29
CA VAL A 24 4.86 -1.45 -2.50
C VAL A 24 4.61 -2.76 -1.74
N ILE A 25 3.48 -2.88 -1.04
CA ILE A 25 3.14 -4.09 -0.27
C ILE A 25 2.98 -5.30 -1.21
N VAL A 26 2.28 -5.13 -2.33
CA VAL A 26 2.07 -6.20 -3.32
C VAL A 26 3.40 -6.67 -3.90
N GLU A 27 4.26 -5.75 -4.33
CA GLU A 27 5.56 -6.06 -4.92
C GLU A 27 6.49 -6.74 -3.92
N GLN A 28 6.54 -6.26 -2.67
CA GLN A 28 7.27 -6.91 -1.58
C GLN A 28 6.76 -8.33 -1.34
N THR A 29 5.44 -8.52 -1.24
CA THR A 29 4.81 -9.83 -1.03
C THR A 29 5.15 -10.78 -2.18
N VAL A 30 5.05 -10.32 -3.43
CA VAL A 30 5.43 -11.12 -4.61
C VAL A 30 6.91 -11.48 -4.57
N GLY A 31 7.78 -10.54 -4.19
CA GLY A 31 9.22 -10.80 -4.01
C GLY A 31 9.49 -11.89 -2.98
N MET A 32 8.88 -11.80 -1.80
CA MET A 32 9.00 -12.79 -0.73
C MET A 32 8.45 -14.17 -1.14
N LEU A 33 7.35 -14.21 -1.88
CA LEU A 33 6.80 -15.48 -2.37
C LEU A 33 7.73 -16.12 -3.40
N LYS A 34 8.33 -15.32 -4.30
CA LYS A 34 9.28 -15.82 -5.30
C LYS A 34 10.59 -16.30 -4.67
N SER A 35 11.07 -15.67 -3.60
CA SER A 35 12.26 -16.14 -2.88
C SER A 35 12.00 -17.44 -2.12
N HIS A 36 10.82 -17.57 -1.50
CA HIS A 36 10.47 -18.76 -0.72
C HIS A 36 10.06 -19.94 -1.61
N PHE A 37 9.30 -19.69 -2.68
CA PHE A 37 8.73 -20.72 -3.54
C PHE A 37 9.29 -20.63 -4.96
N ARG A 38 10.28 -21.47 -5.25
CA ARG A 38 10.90 -21.57 -6.60
C ARG A 38 9.88 -21.78 -7.72
N CYS A 39 8.75 -22.46 -7.46
CA CYS A 39 7.69 -22.65 -8.46
C CYS A 39 7.02 -21.35 -8.95
N LEU A 40 7.21 -20.23 -8.24
CA LEU A 40 6.76 -18.90 -8.66
C LEU A 40 7.90 -18.07 -9.28
N HIS A 41 9.14 -18.55 -9.19
CA HIS A 41 10.32 -17.87 -9.69
C HIS A 41 10.55 -18.20 -11.18
N SER A 42 10.90 -17.20 -11.98
CA SER A 42 11.05 -17.36 -13.44
C SER A 42 12.13 -18.37 -13.84
N SER A 43 13.13 -18.58 -13.00
CA SER A 43 14.20 -19.57 -13.24
C SER A 43 13.74 -21.03 -13.19
N SER A 44 12.59 -21.29 -12.58
CA SER A 44 11.95 -22.61 -12.62
C SER A 44 10.99 -22.73 -13.81
N GLY A 45 11.04 -21.77 -14.73
CA GLY A 45 10.07 -21.56 -15.79
C GLY A 45 8.83 -20.78 -15.31
N CYS A 46 8.03 -20.31 -16.26
CA CYS A 46 6.69 -19.83 -15.96
C CYS A 46 5.78 -21.00 -15.55
N LEU A 47 4.78 -20.76 -14.71
CA LEU A 47 3.73 -21.74 -14.41
C LEU A 47 3.01 -22.15 -15.70
N GLN A 48 3.30 -23.36 -16.21
CA GLN A 48 2.68 -23.92 -17.42
C GLN A 48 1.31 -24.53 -17.14
N TYR A 49 0.46 -23.78 -16.43
CA TYR A 49 -0.88 -24.20 -16.05
C TYR A 49 -1.94 -23.21 -16.53
N THR A 50 -3.20 -23.62 -16.53
CA THR A 50 -4.31 -22.71 -16.79
C THR A 50 -4.34 -21.60 -15.72
N PRO A 51 -4.85 -20.39 -16.04
CA PRO A 51 -4.90 -19.29 -15.06
C PRO A 51 -5.58 -19.68 -13.74
N ILE A 52 -6.62 -20.50 -13.81
CA ILE A 52 -7.34 -21.02 -12.65
C ILE A 52 -6.42 -21.84 -11.74
N MET A 53 -5.56 -22.69 -12.33
CA MET A 53 -4.60 -23.49 -11.58
C MET A 53 -3.45 -22.64 -11.05
N CYS A 54 -2.97 -21.65 -11.81
CA CYS A 54 -1.97 -20.70 -11.32
C CYS A 54 -2.43 -19.96 -10.06
N VAL A 55 -3.71 -19.54 -10.02
CA VAL A 55 -4.31 -18.91 -8.83
C VAL A 55 -4.32 -19.89 -7.64
N LYS A 56 -4.69 -21.16 -7.86
CA LYS A 56 -4.67 -22.17 -6.78
C LYS A 56 -3.27 -22.40 -6.21
N ILE A 57 -2.26 -22.51 -7.08
CA ILE A 57 -0.85 -22.67 -6.66
C ILE A 57 -0.40 -21.44 -5.87
N THR A 58 -0.69 -20.23 -6.37
CA THR A 58 -0.34 -18.98 -5.69
C THR A 58 -1.00 -18.88 -4.32
N ASN A 59 -2.29 -19.27 -4.20
CA ASN A 59 -3.00 -19.30 -2.93
C ASN A 59 -2.40 -20.29 -1.94
N ALA A 60 -1.97 -21.48 -2.41
CA ALA A 60 -1.28 -22.44 -1.56
C ALA A 60 0.04 -21.86 -1.03
N CYS A 61 0.83 -21.20 -1.87
CA CYS A 61 2.06 -20.50 -1.47
C CYS A 61 1.79 -19.42 -0.40
N LEU A 62 0.73 -18.62 -0.57
CA LEU A 62 0.32 -17.62 0.44
C LEU A 62 -0.05 -18.25 1.78
N LEU A 63 -0.84 -19.32 1.77
CA LEU A 63 -1.24 -20.04 2.99
C LEU A 63 -0.02 -20.64 3.71
N LEU A 64 0.89 -21.25 2.95
CA LEU A 64 2.13 -21.81 3.48
C LEU A 64 3.03 -20.71 4.04
N HIS A 65 3.18 -19.59 3.33
CA HIS A 65 3.95 -18.43 3.80
C HIS A 65 3.44 -17.93 5.15
N ASN A 66 2.13 -17.72 5.29
CA ASN A 66 1.52 -17.29 6.54
C ASN A 66 1.74 -18.30 7.67
N ARG A 67 1.73 -19.60 7.35
CA ARG A 67 2.02 -20.64 8.33
C ARG A 67 3.50 -20.61 8.75
N CYS A 68 4.43 -20.46 7.82
CA CYS A 68 5.86 -20.32 8.11
C CYS A 68 6.12 -19.12 9.02
N MET A 69 5.53 -17.96 8.72
CA MET A 69 5.64 -16.75 9.55
C MET A 69 5.13 -16.98 10.98
N LYS A 70 3.96 -17.62 11.13
CA LYS A 70 3.41 -17.96 12.46
C LYS A 70 4.27 -18.94 13.25
N CYS A 71 4.94 -19.86 12.56
CA CYS A 71 5.80 -20.85 13.18
C CYS A 71 7.26 -20.36 13.36
N GLY A 72 7.58 -19.12 12.96
CA GLY A 72 8.94 -18.59 13.02
C GLY A 72 9.93 -19.34 12.13
N VAL A 73 9.44 -19.99 11.07
CA VAL A 73 10.31 -20.68 10.11
C VAL A 73 11.03 -19.61 9.30
N PRO A 74 12.37 -19.56 9.33
CA PRO A 74 13.13 -18.59 8.57
C PRO A 74 12.85 -18.78 7.08
N ILE A 75 12.78 -17.66 6.35
CA ILE A 75 12.82 -17.72 4.89
C ILE A 75 14.21 -18.27 4.55
N PRO A 76 14.34 -19.19 3.59
CA PRO A 76 15.67 -19.64 3.17
C PRO A 76 16.48 -18.44 2.67
N ASP A 77 17.38 -17.93 3.52
CA ASP A 77 18.20 -16.75 3.22
C ASP A 77 19.25 -17.02 2.13
N ASP A 78 19.51 -18.29 1.82
CA ASP A 78 20.59 -18.75 0.95
C ASP A 78 20.08 -19.70 -0.15
N LEU A 79 19.14 -19.25 -0.98
CA LEU A 79 19.21 -19.77 -2.34
C LEU A 79 20.45 -19.14 -2.97
N PRO A 80 21.47 -19.93 -3.39
CA PRO A 80 22.60 -19.36 -4.11
C PRO A 80 22.04 -18.50 -5.24
N PRO A 81 22.57 -17.28 -5.45
CA PRO A 81 22.18 -16.48 -6.60
C PRO A 81 22.28 -17.41 -7.80
N LEU A 82 21.15 -17.60 -8.47
CA LEU A 82 21.12 -18.41 -9.67
C LEU A 82 22.24 -17.86 -10.55
N PRO A 83 23.14 -18.73 -11.08
CA PRO A 83 24.17 -18.26 -12.00
C PRO A 83 23.47 -17.34 -12.98
N ASN A 84 23.99 -16.11 -13.16
CA ASN A 84 23.37 -15.06 -13.97
C ASN A 84 22.89 -15.68 -15.28
N GLU A 85 21.67 -16.17 -15.27
CA GLU A 85 20.94 -16.53 -16.44
C GLU A 85 20.67 -15.13 -16.93
N GLU A 86 21.45 -14.70 -17.93
CA GLU A 86 20.97 -13.72 -18.88
C GLU A 86 19.57 -14.23 -19.21
N LEU A 87 18.58 -13.78 -18.44
CA LEU A 87 17.20 -14.01 -18.73
C LEU A 87 17.16 -13.58 -20.17
N PRO A 88 16.80 -14.47 -21.13
CA PRO A 88 16.50 -13.97 -22.44
C PRO A 88 15.56 -12.82 -22.13
N HIS A 89 15.93 -11.62 -22.58
CA HIS A 89 15.04 -10.49 -22.55
C HIS A 89 13.87 -11.02 -23.36
N VAL A 90 12.91 -11.64 -22.68
CA VAL A 90 11.59 -11.91 -23.20
C VAL A 90 11.15 -10.49 -23.36
N ASP A 91 11.45 -9.94 -24.54
CA ASP A 91 10.81 -8.77 -25.11
C ASP A 91 9.39 -8.99 -24.67
N ALA A 92 8.98 -8.23 -23.65
CA ALA A 92 7.73 -8.50 -22.96
C ALA A 92 6.71 -8.53 -24.08
N ASN A 93 6.26 -9.74 -24.46
CA ASN A 93 5.77 -9.95 -25.82
C ASN A 93 4.77 -8.84 -26.06
N PRO A 94 4.98 -7.92 -27.01
CA PRO A 94 4.10 -6.77 -27.14
C PRO A 94 2.65 -7.20 -27.43
N ALA A 95 2.44 -8.49 -27.79
CA ALA A 95 1.16 -9.18 -27.91
C ALA A 95 0.56 -9.71 -26.59
N PHE A 96 1.32 -9.88 -25.49
CA PHE A 96 0.77 -9.91 -24.11
C PHE A 96 0.39 -8.50 -23.68
N HIS A 97 -0.51 -7.95 -24.47
CA HIS A 97 -0.86 -6.56 -24.48
C HIS A 97 -1.97 -6.32 -23.46
N TRP A 98 -1.62 -5.88 -22.25
CA TRP A 98 -2.58 -5.27 -21.33
C TRP A 98 -3.33 -4.06 -21.93
N ARG A 99 -3.09 -3.63 -23.19
CA ARG A 99 -3.85 -2.51 -23.77
C ARG A 99 -5.28 -2.85 -24.19
N GLY A 100 -5.71 -4.11 -24.11
CA GLY A 100 -7.12 -4.49 -24.31
C GLY A 100 -8.09 -3.91 -23.27
N GLN A 101 -7.59 -3.42 -22.12
CA GLN A 101 -8.43 -2.93 -21.00
C GLN A 101 -8.18 -1.47 -20.61
N ARG A 102 -7.54 -0.65 -21.46
CA ARG A 102 -7.22 0.74 -21.07
C ARG A 102 -8.44 1.58 -20.74
N ILE A 103 -9.52 1.46 -21.51
CA ILE A 103 -10.72 2.27 -21.32
C ILE A 103 -11.45 1.86 -20.05
N GLN A 104 -11.74 0.56 -19.88
CA GLN A 104 -12.38 0.05 -18.66
C GLN A 104 -11.55 0.36 -17.41
N GLY A 105 -10.23 0.18 -17.47
CA GLY A 105 -9.36 0.49 -16.34
C GLY A 105 -9.34 1.98 -15.96
N ILE A 106 -9.51 2.89 -16.93
CA ILE A 106 -9.66 4.33 -16.65
C ILE A 106 -11.03 4.61 -16.01
N VAL A 107 -12.11 4.03 -16.55
CA VAL A 107 -13.48 4.22 -16.02
C VAL A 107 -13.58 3.71 -14.59
N THR A 108 -13.17 2.46 -14.33
CA THR A 108 -13.17 1.88 -12.98
C THR A 108 -12.31 2.69 -12.01
N ARG A 109 -11.17 3.21 -12.46
CA ARG A 109 -10.35 4.10 -11.63
C ARG A 109 -11.11 5.37 -11.27
N GLN A 110 -11.79 6.00 -12.24
CA GLN A 110 -12.54 7.22 -11.97
C GLN A 110 -13.70 6.97 -10.99
N GLU A 111 -14.41 5.86 -11.14
CA GLU A 111 -15.44 5.45 -10.18
C GLU A 111 -14.86 5.27 -8.77
N LEU A 112 -13.69 4.64 -8.64
CA LEU A 112 -13.03 4.47 -7.35
C LEU A 112 -12.64 5.82 -6.73
N ILE A 113 -12.07 6.74 -7.51
CA ILE A 113 -11.71 8.08 -7.04
C ILE A 113 -12.96 8.81 -6.54
N GLN A 114 -14.03 8.79 -7.34
CA GLN A 114 -15.29 9.46 -7.00
C GLN A 114 -15.95 8.88 -5.74
N ASN A 115 -15.99 7.55 -5.62
CA ASN A 115 -16.71 6.89 -4.54
C ASN A 115 -15.96 6.91 -3.20
N PHE A 116 -14.62 6.83 -3.24
CA PHE A 116 -13.82 6.61 -2.02
C PHE A 116 -12.88 7.76 -1.67
N PHE A 117 -12.43 8.57 -2.64
CA PHE A 117 -11.38 9.59 -2.41
C PHE A 117 -11.90 11.03 -2.49
N SER A 118 -13.10 11.27 -3.03
CA SER A 118 -13.73 12.59 -3.10
C SER A 118 -14.33 13.08 -1.77
N ASN A 119 -14.50 12.19 -0.78
CA ASN A 119 -15.20 12.50 0.48
C ASN A 119 -14.31 12.49 1.74
N GLU A 120 -13.01 12.18 1.64
CA GLU A 120 -12.08 12.03 2.78
C GLU A 120 -11.41 13.33 3.25
N GLN A 121 -11.75 14.51 2.70
CA GLN A 121 -11.21 15.81 3.18
C GLN A 121 -11.89 16.34 4.46
N ARG A 122 -12.44 15.48 5.32
CA ARG A 122 -13.15 15.94 6.54
C ARG A 122 -12.49 15.54 7.86
N ASP A 123 -11.55 14.61 7.88
CA ASP A 123 -11.09 14.06 9.16
C ASP A 123 -9.75 14.65 9.65
N ASP A 124 -8.81 15.00 8.76
CA ASP A 124 -7.48 15.48 9.17
C ASP A 124 -7.48 16.96 9.63
N ASP A 125 -8.25 17.84 8.98
CA ASP A 125 -8.30 19.28 9.32
C ASP A 125 -9.09 19.54 10.62
N ASP A 126 -10.13 18.73 10.89
CA ASP A 126 -11.00 18.88 12.07
C ASP A 126 -10.32 18.39 13.36
N GLU A 127 -9.43 17.39 13.30
CA GLU A 127 -8.66 16.92 14.47
C GLU A 127 -7.58 17.94 14.90
N GLU A 128 -6.86 18.55 13.94
CA GLU A 128 -5.83 19.54 14.23
C GLU A 128 -6.44 20.83 14.84
N GLU A 129 -7.58 21.29 14.32
CA GLU A 129 -8.28 22.45 14.87
C GLU A 129 -8.84 22.20 16.28
N GLN A 130 -9.35 20.98 16.55
CA GLN A 130 -9.82 20.59 17.87
C GLN A 130 -8.68 20.49 18.90
N GLU A 131 -7.53 19.95 18.51
CA GLU A 131 -6.34 19.88 19.37
C GLU A 131 -5.81 21.29 19.69
N GLU A 132 -5.72 22.18 18.69
CA GLU A 132 -5.36 23.58 18.91
C GLU A 132 -6.32 24.30 19.87
N ALA A 133 -7.63 24.11 19.68
CA ALA A 133 -8.66 24.69 20.54
C ALA A 133 -8.54 24.19 21.99
N ASN A 134 -8.25 22.90 22.18
CA ASN A 134 -8.03 22.29 23.49
C ASN A 134 -6.77 22.85 24.17
N VAL A 135 -5.66 23.00 23.44
CA VAL A 135 -4.40 23.60 23.93
C VAL A 135 -4.62 25.07 24.34
N LYS A 136 -5.31 25.86 23.52
CA LYS A 136 -5.65 27.26 23.81
C LYS A 136 -6.54 27.36 25.07
N SER A 137 -7.51 26.46 25.22
CA SER A 137 -8.39 26.38 26.41
C SER A 137 -7.63 26.03 27.70
N LYS A 138 -6.75 25.03 27.66
CA LYS A 138 -5.87 24.65 28.80
C LYS A 138 -4.96 25.80 29.20
N ARG A 139 -4.36 26.51 28.24
CA ARG A 139 -3.52 27.70 28.49
C ARG A 139 -4.32 28.83 29.15
N ARG A 140 -5.54 29.11 28.69
CA ARG A 140 -6.46 30.10 29.29
C ARG A 140 -6.81 29.75 30.75
N ARG A 141 -7.14 28.49 31.03
CA ARG A 141 -7.44 28.00 32.39
C ARG A 141 -6.24 28.16 33.34
N ARG A 142 -5.03 27.82 32.89
CA ARG A 142 -3.79 28.00 33.67
C ARG A 142 -3.53 29.47 33.99
N ARG A 143 -3.72 30.39 33.02
CA ARG A 143 -3.58 31.84 33.23
C ARG A 143 -4.60 32.37 34.25
N ARG A 144 -5.86 31.92 34.18
CA ARG A 144 -6.90 32.28 35.15
C ARG A 144 -6.57 31.81 36.56
N ARG A 145 -6.13 30.55 36.73
CA ARG A 145 -5.70 30.00 38.03
C ARG A 145 -4.50 30.75 38.60
N LYS A 146 -3.48 31.07 37.80
CA LYS A 146 -2.32 31.86 38.24
C LYS A 146 -2.72 33.27 38.69
N ARG A 147 -3.61 33.95 37.95
CA ARG A 147 -4.14 35.26 38.34
C ARG A 147 -4.99 35.20 39.62
N SER A 148 -5.83 34.18 39.75
CA SER A 148 -6.64 33.96 40.95
C SER A 148 -5.77 33.69 42.18
N LEU A 149 -4.71 32.89 42.05
CA LEU A 149 -3.77 32.61 43.13
C LEU A 149 -2.95 33.85 43.50
N MET A 150 -2.51 34.66 42.52
CA MET A 150 -1.83 35.93 42.79
C MET A 150 -2.74 36.92 43.53
N ASN A 151 -4.04 36.98 43.21
CA ASN A 151 -4.97 37.86 43.92
C ASN A 151 -5.26 37.41 45.37
N ILE A 152 -5.16 36.11 45.67
CA ILE A 152 -5.34 35.58 47.03
C ILE A 152 -4.10 35.84 47.89
N LEU A 153 -2.89 35.88 47.30
CA LEU A 153 -1.62 36.05 48.03
C LEU A 153 -1.25 37.50 48.36
N ILE A 154 -2.08 38.48 47.95
CA ILE A 154 -1.82 39.93 48.09
C ILE A 154 -2.67 40.57 49.23
N VAL A 155 -3.37 39.76 50.03
CA VAL A 155 -4.08 40.17 51.27
C VAL A 155 -3.37 39.57 52.47
#